data_AF-A0A1X6NJR2-F1
#
_entry.id   AF-A0A1X6NJR2-F1
#
_cell.length_a   1.000
_cell.length_b   1.000
_cell.length_c   1.000
_cell.angle_alpha   90.00
_cell.angle_beta   90.00
_cell.angle_gamma   90.00
#
_symmetry.space_group_name_H-M   'P 1'
#
loop_
_entity.id
_entity.type
_entity.pdbx_description
1 polymer ?
#
loop_
_entity_poly.entity_id
_entity_poly.type
_entity_poly.pdbx_seq_one_letter_code
_entity_poly.pdbx_strand_id
1 'polypeptide(L)'
;MLAAVARVCPAVETLCCMGLLTPALDSAAGAAVLLRTLPALSRLSCIQNYGCDDACVSTEFVAALCSGRRLASLAMVAAGTGGGDAGGGLPTALLGVDAPPEGLRHTGYLDEGQVAALAGGGLPGLRRLHLAAVALDKGACRALSRLADLRALFLGVPNDGPLALEAASVLAPPALEHLYLEGAFLAGAAATGLVTALSLASPQTVRGLYLLRCSGCVEGALVAVTHLRSLRRLVVADHSLLMREEGTVEDSWQRVSVVHTYPQAVECLASRRPDVVLMEEL
;
A
#
# COMPACT_ATOMS: atom_id res chain seq x y z
N MET A 1 17.26 -20.15 4.19
CA MET A 1 15.91 -19.90 3.63
C MET A 1 14.86 -20.85 4.20
N LEU A 2 15.18 -22.14 4.31
CA LEU A 2 14.29 -23.15 4.88
C LEU A 2 13.82 -22.84 6.30
N ALA A 3 14.63 -22.23 7.17
CA ALA A 3 14.20 -21.82 8.51
C ALA A 3 13.05 -20.79 8.50
N ALA A 4 13.00 -19.91 7.50
CA ALA A 4 11.90 -18.96 7.32
C ALA A 4 10.65 -19.65 6.76
N VAL A 5 10.83 -20.64 5.86
CA VAL A 5 9.72 -21.42 5.27
C VAL A 5 9.15 -22.44 6.26
N ALA A 6 9.98 -23.06 7.08
CA ALA A 6 9.63 -23.98 8.17
C ALA A 6 8.70 -23.32 9.20
N ARG A 7 8.97 -22.06 9.55
CA ARG A 7 8.11 -21.26 10.45
C ARG A 7 6.71 -20.99 9.88
N VAL A 8 6.56 -21.00 8.55
CA VAL A 8 5.29 -20.73 7.85
C VAL A 8 4.58 -22.03 7.43
N CYS A 9 5.31 -23.15 7.40
CA CYS A 9 4.79 -24.47 7.10
C CYS A 9 5.39 -25.51 8.06
N PRO A 10 4.68 -25.92 9.12
CA PRO A 10 5.17 -26.88 10.13
C PRO A 10 5.61 -28.23 9.53
N ALA A 11 5.05 -28.61 8.37
CA ALA A 11 5.47 -29.79 7.61
C ALA A 11 6.90 -29.65 7.07
N VAL A 12 7.34 -28.44 6.70
CA VAL A 12 8.72 -28.16 6.26
C VAL A 12 9.67 -28.16 7.45
N GLU A 13 9.24 -27.64 8.61
CA GLU A 13 10.00 -27.78 9.86
C GLU A 13 10.24 -29.24 10.21
N THR A 14 9.21 -30.07 10.09
CA THR A 14 9.31 -31.53 10.32
C THR A 14 10.30 -32.18 9.33
N LEU A 15 10.27 -31.83 8.05
CA LEU A 15 11.21 -32.33 7.03
C LEU A 15 12.65 -31.85 7.26
N CYS A 16 12.84 -30.62 7.74
CA CYS A 16 14.13 -30.08 8.16
C CYS A 16 14.67 -30.84 9.37
N CYS A 17 13.86 -31.03 10.42
CA CYS A 17 14.25 -31.71 11.66
C CYS A 17 14.58 -33.19 11.44
N MET A 18 13.98 -33.83 10.43
CA MET A 18 14.26 -35.22 10.07
C MET A 18 15.49 -35.40 9.17
N GLY A 19 16.18 -34.32 8.76
CA GLY A 19 17.36 -34.39 7.89
C GLY A 19 17.05 -34.93 6.48
N LEU A 20 15.79 -34.86 6.05
CA LEU A 20 15.30 -35.44 4.79
C LEU A 20 15.42 -34.47 3.60
N LEU A 21 15.92 -33.25 3.83
CA LEU A 21 16.08 -32.23 2.81
C LEU A 21 17.51 -32.26 2.27
N THR A 22 17.64 -32.44 0.95
CA THR A 22 18.93 -32.36 0.26
C THR A 22 19.45 -30.91 0.26
N PRO A 23 20.77 -30.66 0.16
CA PRO A 23 21.35 -29.31 0.08
C PRO A 23 20.75 -28.44 -1.04
N ALA A 24 20.23 -29.05 -2.10
CA ALA A 24 19.53 -28.36 -3.19
C ALA A 24 18.22 -27.67 -2.73
N LEU A 25 17.56 -28.19 -1.68
CA LEU A 25 16.34 -27.64 -1.10
C LEU A 25 16.59 -26.48 -0.11
N ASP A 26 17.83 -26.25 0.31
CA ASP A 26 18.21 -25.10 1.17
C ASP A 26 18.45 -23.80 0.37
N SER A 27 18.37 -23.88 -0.96
CA SER A 27 18.37 -22.71 -1.84
C SER A 27 17.00 -22.01 -1.91
N ALA A 28 16.98 -20.74 -2.31
CA ALA A 28 15.75 -19.98 -2.56
C ALA A 28 14.84 -20.67 -3.61
N ALA A 29 15.45 -21.16 -4.70
CA ALA A 29 14.75 -21.91 -5.73
C ALA A 29 14.19 -23.25 -5.20
N GLY A 30 14.97 -23.98 -4.40
CA GLY A 30 14.56 -25.25 -3.79
C GLY A 30 13.38 -25.10 -2.83
N ALA A 31 13.42 -24.07 -1.98
CA ALA A 31 12.32 -23.74 -1.08
C ALA A 31 11.02 -23.35 -1.85
N ALA A 32 11.14 -22.61 -2.95
CA ALA A 32 10.02 -22.27 -3.81
C ALA A 32 9.46 -23.49 -4.56
N VAL A 33 10.30 -24.40 -5.04
CA VAL A 33 9.86 -25.70 -5.59
C VAL A 33 9.05 -26.47 -4.56
N LEU A 34 9.54 -26.56 -3.32
CA LEU A 34 8.86 -27.28 -2.25
C LEU A 34 7.51 -26.66 -1.89
N LEU A 35 7.39 -25.34 -1.83
CA LEU A 35 6.10 -24.69 -1.61
C LEU A 35 5.12 -24.88 -2.77
N ARG A 36 5.62 -25.05 -3.99
CA ARG A 36 4.78 -25.35 -5.16
C ARG A 36 4.21 -26.78 -5.13
N THR A 37 4.87 -27.74 -4.48
CA THR A 37 4.30 -29.09 -4.33
C THR A 37 3.13 -29.17 -3.36
N LEU A 38 2.81 -28.08 -2.65
CA LEU A 38 1.65 -27.97 -1.76
C LEU A 38 0.43 -27.44 -2.53
N PRO A 39 -0.45 -28.28 -3.11
CA PRO A 39 -1.55 -27.81 -3.99
C PRO A 39 -2.56 -26.88 -3.28
N ALA A 40 -2.69 -26.99 -1.96
CA ALA A 40 -3.59 -26.15 -1.16
C ALA A 40 -3.01 -24.78 -0.77
N LEU A 41 -1.71 -24.53 -0.97
CA LEU A 41 -1.07 -23.26 -0.59
C LEU A 41 -1.60 -22.09 -1.43
N SER A 42 -2.57 -21.36 -0.88
CA SER A 42 -3.17 -20.18 -1.53
C SER A 42 -2.66 -18.87 -0.94
N ARG A 43 -2.09 -18.88 0.27
CA ARG A 43 -1.60 -17.69 0.97
C ARG A 43 -0.25 -17.98 1.59
N LEU A 44 0.67 -17.04 1.47
CA LEU A 44 1.97 -17.10 2.12
C LEU A 44 2.24 -15.76 2.81
N SER A 45 2.58 -15.81 4.11
CA SER A 45 3.08 -14.66 4.83
C SER A 45 4.47 -14.96 5.37
N CYS A 46 5.43 -14.21 4.88
CA CYS A 46 6.80 -14.20 5.36
C CYS A 46 7.05 -12.97 6.25
N ILE A 47 5.99 -12.35 6.79
CA ILE A 47 6.13 -11.23 7.72
C ILE A 47 6.55 -11.78 9.08
N GLN A 48 7.74 -11.39 9.56
CA GLN A 48 8.13 -11.71 10.91
C GLN A 48 7.53 -10.71 11.91
N ASN A 49 7.07 -11.24 13.04
CA ASN A 49 6.87 -10.43 14.24
C ASN A 49 8.26 -10.14 14.82
N TYR A 50 8.67 -8.86 14.77
CA TYR A 50 9.80 -8.22 15.47
C TYR A 50 10.94 -9.10 16.03
N GLY A 51 12.18 -8.86 15.56
CA GLY A 51 13.39 -9.18 16.34
C GLY A 51 14.41 -10.15 15.72
N CYS A 52 14.38 -10.41 14.41
CA CYS A 52 15.41 -11.23 13.75
C CYS A 52 15.85 -10.55 12.45
N ASP A 53 17.08 -10.04 12.42
CA ASP A 53 17.64 -9.28 11.29
C ASP A 53 17.93 -10.14 10.04
N ASP A 54 17.79 -11.48 10.14
CA ASP A 54 18.28 -12.43 9.13
C ASP A 54 17.19 -12.99 8.18
N ALA A 55 15.95 -12.50 8.25
CA ALA A 55 14.82 -13.09 7.52
C ALA A 55 14.43 -12.34 6.25
N CYS A 56 15.43 -12.04 5.42
CA CYS A 56 15.23 -11.48 4.09
C CYS A 56 14.63 -12.55 3.17
N VAL A 57 13.44 -12.31 2.63
CA VAL A 57 12.92 -13.12 1.51
C VAL A 57 13.66 -12.68 0.25
N SER A 58 14.46 -13.55 -0.36
CA SER A 58 15.18 -13.20 -1.58
C SER A 58 14.21 -13.00 -2.76
N THR A 59 14.61 -12.15 -3.71
CA THR A 59 13.90 -11.92 -4.97
C THR A 59 13.71 -13.20 -5.77
N GLU A 60 14.75 -14.04 -5.81
CA GLU A 60 14.74 -15.34 -6.48
C GLU A 60 13.66 -16.28 -5.94
N PHE A 61 13.44 -16.28 -4.62
CA PHE A 61 12.37 -17.07 -4.03
C PHE A 61 10.99 -16.59 -4.46
N VAL A 62 10.77 -15.28 -4.49
CA VAL A 62 9.49 -14.68 -4.90
C VAL A 62 9.20 -14.98 -6.36
N ALA A 63 10.19 -14.79 -7.23
CA ALA A 63 10.09 -15.11 -8.66
C ALA A 63 9.80 -16.61 -8.86
N ALA A 64 10.55 -17.49 -8.20
CA ALA A 64 10.37 -18.93 -8.31
C ALA A 64 9.01 -19.40 -7.75
N LEU A 65 8.53 -18.81 -6.65
CA LEU A 65 7.25 -19.14 -6.04
C LEU A 65 6.07 -18.76 -6.94
N CYS A 66 6.15 -17.59 -7.57
CA CYS A 66 5.09 -17.08 -8.42
C CYS A 66 5.20 -17.61 -9.87
N SER A 67 6.30 -18.27 -10.24
CA SER A 67 6.44 -18.96 -11.53
C SER A 67 5.45 -20.14 -11.65
N GLY A 68 4.45 -19.97 -12.53
CA GLY A 68 3.43 -20.98 -12.83
C GLY A 68 2.34 -21.15 -11.77
N ARG A 69 2.29 -20.31 -10.73
CA ARG A 69 1.26 -20.38 -9.68
C ARG A 69 0.82 -19.01 -9.20
N ARG A 70 -0.49 -18.75 -9.31
CA ARG A 70 -1.13 -17.57 -8.74
C ARG A 70 -1.49 -17.80 -7.27
N LEU A 71 -0.86 -17.05 -6.36
CA LEU A 71 -1.26 -17.01 -4.96
C LEU A 71 -2.43 -16.04 -4.76
N ALA A 72 -3.35 -16.37 -3.86
CA ALA A 72 -4.42 -15.46 -3.45
C ALA A 72 -3.88 -14.30 -2.56
N SER A 73 -2.76 -14.54 -1.85
CA SER A 73 -2.09 -13.52 -1.05
C SER A 73 -0.62 -13.86 -0.83
N LEU A 74 0.25 -12.87 -1.01
CA LEU A 74 1.67 -12.91 -0.66
C LEU A 74 1.99 -11.70 0.23
N ALA A 75 2.59 -11.95 1.39
CA ALA A 75 3.00 -10.90 2.32
C ALA A 75 4.47 -11.05 2.68
N MET A 76 5.25 -9.98 2.59
CA MET A 76 6.71 -10.02 2.71
C MET A 76 7.25 -8.84 3.52
N VAL A 77 8.38 -9.07 4.19
CA VAL A 77 9.23 -8.02 4.78
C VAL A 77 10.32 -7.65 3.76
N ALA A 78 10.75 -6.39 3.75
CA ALA A 78 12.00 -6.02 3.11
C ALA A 78 13.17 -6.81 3.71
N ALA A 79 14.19 -7.04 2.89
CA ALA A 79 15.46 -7.53 3.38
C ALA A 79 16.05 -6.47 4.34
N GLY A 80 16.45 -6.87 5.54
CA GLY A 80 17.03 -5.97 6.55
C GLY A 80 18.23 -5.20 6.00
N THR A 81 18.12 -3.87 6.02
CA THR A 81 19.07 -2.79 6.39
C THR A 81 20.60 -2.99 6.32
N GLY A 82 21.13 -3.90 5.50
CA GLY A 82 22.55 -3.96 5.17
C GLY A 82 22.86 -3.14 3.92
N GLY A 83 22.95 -1.80 4.07
CA GLY A 83 23.48 -0.84 3.10
C GLY A 83 23.57 -1.28 1.63
N GLY A 84 22.48 -1.07 0.86
CA GLY A 84 22.39 -1.32 -0.58
C GLY A 84 21.28 -2.31 -0.92
N ASP A 85 20.23 -1.86 -1.60
CA ASP A 85 19.18 -2.70 -2.21
C ASP A 85 18.15 -3.42 -1.31
N ALA A 86 17.91 -2.95 -0.08
CA ALA A 86 16.93 -3.53 0.85
C ALA A 86 15.44 -3.53 0.40
N GLY A 87 15.06 -2.85 -0.69
CA GLY A 87 13.69 -2.84 -1.25
C GLY A 87 13.60 -2.99 -2.79
N GLY A 88 14.71 -2.76 -3.51
CA GLY A 88 14.72 -2.66 -4.97
C GLY A 88 14.51 -3.97 -5.73
N GLY A 89 14.62 -5.09 -5.03
CA GLY A 89 14.48 -6.41 -5.63
C GLY A 89 13.05 -6.87 -5.87
N LEU A 90 12.06 -6.35 -5.14
CA LEU A 90 10.65 -6.76 -5.27
C LEU A 90 10.10 -6.49 -6.68
N PRO A 91 10.25 -5.28 -7.27
CA PRO A 91 9.86 -5.04 -8.65
C PRO A 91 10.47 -6.09 -9.58
N THR A 92 11.78 -6.31 -9.51
CA THR A 92 12.50 -7.27 -10.34
C THR A 92 12.01 -8.71 -10.17
N ALA A 93 11.62 -9.10 -8.95
CA ALA A 93 11.13 -10.44 -8.67
C ALA A 93 9.73 -10.71 -9.21
N LEU A 94 8.91 -9.66 -9.36
CA LEU A 94 7.54 -9.76 -9.89
C LEU A 94 7.46 -9.40 -11.37
N LEU A 95 8.45 -8.66 -11.89
CA LEU A 95 8.64 -8.40 -13.31
C LEU A 95 8.98 -9.71 -14.04
N GLY A 96 8.16 -10.10 -15.02
CA GLY A 96 8.37 -11.31 -15.81
C GLY A 96 7.75 -12.58 -15.22
N VAL A 97 6.91 -12.46 -14.19
CA VAL A 97 6.16 -13.59 -13.67
C VAL A 97 4.80 -13.71 -14.36
N ASP A 98 4.49 -14.90 -14.87
CA ASP A 98 3.24 -15.17 -15.61
C ASP A 98 1.97 -15.11 -14.73
N ALA A 99 2.12 -15.23 -13.42
CA ALA A 99 1.01 -15.37 -12.47
C ALA A 99 1.28 -14.62 -11.14
N PRO A 100 1.30 -13.28 -11.13
CA PRO A 100 1.50 -12.52 -9.91
C PRO A 100 0.36 -12.77 -8.90
N PRO A 101 0.59 -12.55 -7.60
CA PRO A 101 -0.43 -12.80 -6.57
C PRO A 101 -1.63 -11.86 -6.71
N GLU A 102 -2.81 -12.32 -6.30
CA GLU A 102 -4.01 -11.47 -6.24
C GLU A 102 -3.92 -10.39 -5.15
N GLY A 103 -3.14 -10.66 -4.10
CA GLY A 103 -2.90 -9.73 -3.00
C GLY A 103 -1.42 -9.67 -2.67
N LEU A 104 -0.85 -8.47 -2.65
CA LEU A 104 0.54 -8.23 -2.30
C LEU A 104 0.61 -7.30 -1.08
N ARG A 105 1.37 -7.71 -0.06
CA ARG A 105 1.73 -6.86 1.08
C ARG A 105 3.24 -6.78 1.20
N HIS A 106 3.78 -5.57 1.18
CA HIS A 106 5.19 -5.27 1.40
C HIS A 106 5.32 -4.29 2.58
N THR A 107 6.12 -4.64 3.57
CA THR A 107 6.29 -3.81 4.77
C THR A 107 7.57 -2.98 4.80
N GLY A 108 8.47 -3.16 3.82
CA GLY A 108 9.66 -2.33 3.69
C GLY A 108 9.42 -1.02 2.95
N TYR A 109 10.41 -0.13 3.05
CA TYR A 109 10.46 1.12 2.32
C TYR A 109 10.70 0.87 0.82
N LEU A 110 9.93 1.54 -0.04
CA LEU A 110 10.15 1.60 -1.48
C LEU A 110 10.26 3.07 -1.93
N ASP A 111 11.30 3.39 -2.69
CA ASP A 111 11.40 4.69 -3.34
C ASP A 111 10.43 4.83 -4.53
N GLU A 112 10.29 6.04 -5.07
CA GLU A 112 9.34 6.34 -6.15
C GLU A 112 9.61 5.52 -7.41
N GLY A 113 10.90 5.29 -7.72
CA GLY A 113 11.33 4.50 -8.87
C GLY A 113 10.97 3.04 -8.72
N GLN A 114 11.12 2.48 -7.52
CA GLN A 114 10.74 1.11 -7.17
C GLN A 114 9.22 0.92 -7.20
N VAL A 115 8.44 1.88 -6.70
CA VAL A 115 6.97 1.85 -6.82
C VAL A 115 6.55 1.91 -8.29
N ALA A 116 7.17 2.79 -9.08
CA ALA A 116 6.89 2.91 -10.50
C ALA A 116 7.27 1.62 -11.27
N ALA A 117 8.40 0.99 -10.95
CA ALA A 117 8.83 -0.27 -11.54
C ALA A 117 7.89 -1.42 -11.18
N LEU A 118 7.48 -1.51 -9.90
CA LEU A 118 6.55 -2.53 -9.42
C LEU A 118 5.21 -2.47 -10.18
N ALA A 119 4.63 -1.29 -10.31
CA ALA A 119 3.34 -1.12 -10.97
C ALA A 119 3.44 -1.05 -12.50
N GLY A 120 4.59 -0.62 -13.03
CA GLY A 120 4.85 -0.50 -14.47
C GLY A 120 4.81 -1.82 -15.23
N GLY A 121 5.08 -2.95 -14.55
CA GLY A 121 4.93 -4.30 -15.09
C GLY A 121 3.47 -4.78 -15.24
N GLY A 122 2.49 -4.00 -14.78
CA GLY A 122 1.07 -4.25 -14.97
C GLY A 122 0.43 -5.28 -14.03
N LEU A 123 1.23 -6.06 -13.27
CA LEU A 123 0.81 -7.06 -12.27
C LEU A 123 -0.60 -7.63 -12.52
N PRO A 124 -0.81 -8.37 -13.63
CA PRO A 124 -2.14 -8.75 -14.10
C PRO A 124 -2.91 -9.54 -13.03
N GLY A 125 -4.14 -9.12 -12.74
CA GLY A 125 -4.97 -9.76 -11.74
C GLY A 125 -4.63 -9.44 -10.28
N LEU A 126 -3.70 -8.52 -10.01
CA LEU A 126 -3.50 -7.96 -8.68
C LEU A 126 -4.74 -7.15 -8.26
N ARG A 127 -5.40 -7.57 -7.19
CA ARG A 127 -6.62 -6.94 -6.67
C ARG A 127 -6.38 -6.15 -5.39
N ARG A 128 -5.33 -6.49 -4.64
CA ARG A 128 -5.00 -5.84 -3.35
C ARG A 128 -3.52 -5.54 -3.29
N LEU A 129 -3.18 -4.29 -3.02
CA LEU A 129 -1.80 -3.85 -2.84
C LEU A 129 -1.67 -3.09 -1.53
N HIS A 130 -0.75 -3.53 -0.67
CA HIS A 130 -0.43 -2.87 0.58
C HIS A 130 1.07 -2.60 0.61
N LEU A 131 1.45 -1.33 0.52
CA LEU A 131 2.81 -0.86 0.67
C LEU A 131 2.88 -0.02 1.96
N ALA A 132 3.58 -0.50 2.99
CA ALA A 132 3.54 0.13 4.31
C ALA A 132 4.41 1.39 4.43
N ALA A 133 5.43 1.53 3.59
CA ALA A 133 6.32 2.68 3.56
C ALA A 133 6.75 2.94 2.12
N VAL A 134 6.33 4.07 1.54
CA VAL A 134 6.65 4.43 0.16
C VAL A 134 6.91 5.92 0.01
N ALA A 135 7.86 6.26 -0.87
CA ALA A 135 7.90 7.58 -1.47
C ALA A 135 7.00 7.61 -2.71
N LEU A 136 6.35 8.74 -2.97
CA LEU A 136 5.43 8.91 -4.09
C LEU A 136 5.71 10.20 -4.84
N ASP A 137 5.98 10.08 -6.13
CA ASP A 137 5.96 11.17 -7.09
C ASP A 137 4.83 10.95 -8.13
N LYS A 138 4.81 11.83 -9.13
CA LYS A 138 3.89 11.73 -10.26
C LYS A 138 4.09 10.46 -11.08
N GLY A 139 5.32 9.97 -11.21
CA GLY A 139 5.64 8.73 -11.93
C GLY A 139 5.07 7.49 -11.23
N ALA A 140 5.34 7.34 -9.94
CA ALA A 140 4.85 6.29 -9.07
C ALA A 140 3.32 6.25 -9.04
N CYS A 141 2.67 7.40 -8.80
CA CYS A 141 1.21 7.50 -8.80
C CYS A 141 0.60 7.13 -10.17
N ARG A 142 1.21 7.57 -11.29
CA ARG A 142 0.76 7.18 -12.63
C ARG A 142 0.90 5.69 -12.88
N ALA A 143 1.98 5.07 -12.42
CA ALA A 143 2.20 3.65 -12.57
C ALA A 143 1.14 2.85 -11.79
N LEU A 144 0.87 3.24 -10.53
CA LEU A 144 -0.18 2.64 -9.70
C LEU A 144 -1.57 2.74 -10.37
N SER A 145 -1.87 3.87 -11.01
CA SER A 145 -3.13 4.07 -11.74
C SER A 145 -3.32 3.17 -12.95
N ARG A 146 -2.27 2.52 -13.45
CA ARG A 146 -2.35 1.55 -14.56
C ARG A 146 -2.76 0.15 -14.12
N LEU A 147 -2.80 -0.12 -12.82
CA LEU A 147 -3.19 -1.42 -12.28
C LEU A 147 -4.71 -1.63 -12.45
N ALA A 148 -5.10 -2.21 -13.59
CA ALA A 148 -6.48 -2.25 -14.05
C ALA A 148 -7.42 -3.04 -13.13
N ASP A 149 -6.92 -4.10 -12.49
CA ASP A 149 -7.70 -4.99 -11.63
C ASP A 149 -7.67 -4.60 -10.14
N LEU A 150 -6.94 -3.54 -9.78
CA LEU A 150 -6.69 -3.17 -8.40
C LEU A 150 -7.95 -2.63 -7.74
N ARG A 151 -8.40 -3.30 -6.66
CA ARG A 151 -9.62 -2.96 -5.90
C ARG A 151 -9.34 -2.34 -4.55
N ALA A 152 -8.23 -2.71 -3.90
CA ALA A 152 -7.83 -2.10 -2.65
C ALA A 152 -6.36 -1.69 -2.69
N LEU A 153 -6.10 -0.43 -2.37
CA LEU A 153 -4.76 0.14 -2.33
C LEU A 153 -4.52 0.75 -0.95
N PHE A 154 -3.46 0.29 -0.30
CA PHE A 154 -2.94 0.89 0.92
C PHE A 154 -1.53 1.42 0.66
N LEU A 155 -1.33 2.69 1.00
CA LEU A 155 -0.07 3.41 0.88
C LEU A 155 0.24 4.07 2.23
N GLY A 156 1.23 3.53 2.93
CA GLY A 156 1.87 4.24 4.03
C GLY A 156 2.97 5.13 3.46
N VAL A 157 2.80 6.44 3.58
CA VAL A 157 3.72 7.45 3.09
C VAL A 157 4.36 8.07 4.32
N PRO A 158 5.58 7.66 4.71
CA PRO A 158 6.26 8.30 5.83
C PRO A 158 6.39 9.79 5.55
N ASN A 159 6.34 10.59 6.61
CA ASN A 159 6.24 12.05 6.55
C ASN A 159 7.57 12.74 6.13
N ASP A 160 8.35 12.07 5.28
CA ASP A 160 9.67 12.46 4.80
C ASP A 160 9.60 13.42 3.60
N GLY A 161 8.39 13.68 3.08
CA GLY A 161 8.16 14.65 2.01
C GLY A 161 6.67 14.87 1.69
N PRO A 162 6.31 16.04 1.12
CA PRO A 162 4.94 16.34 0.74
C PRO A 162 4.48 15.51 -0.46
N LEU A 163 3.30 14.89 -0.35
CA LEU A 163 2.56 14.39 -1.52
C LEU A 163 2.00 15.59 -2.29
N ALA A 164 2.66 15.95 -3.39
CA ALA A 164 2.29 17.09 -4.20
C ALA A 164 0.97 16.87 -4.98
N LEU A 165 0.29 17.96 -5.30
CA LEU A 165 -0.94 17.96 -6.11
C LEU A 165 -0.79 17.20 -7.43
N GLU A 166 0.33 17.36 -8.13
CA GLU A 166 0.56 16.70 -9.42
C GLU A 166 0.63 15.17 -9.31
N ALA A 167 1.11 14.66 -8.17
CA ALA A 167 1.18 13.22 -7.89
C ALA A 167 -0.19 12.69 -7.41
N ALA A 168 -0.85 13.43 -6.52
CA ALA A 168 -2.16 13.05 -6.01
C ALA A 168 -3.25 13.02 -7.10
N SER A 169 -3.23 14.02 -8.00
CA SER A 169 -4.24 14.17 -9.08
C SER A 169 -4.17 13.14 -10.21
N VAL A 170 -3.16 12.26 -10.19
CA VAL A 170 -3.02 11.18 -11.17
C VAL A 170 -3.21 9.79 -10.56
N LEU A 171 -3.43 9.70 -9.24
CA LEU A 171 -3.65 8.43 -8.53
C LEU A 171 -5.13 8.03 -8.58
N ALA A 172 -5.53 7.31 -9.63
CA ALA A 172 -6.89 6.83 -9.84
C ALA A 172 -6.89 5.49 -10.61
N PRO A 173 -6.54 4.36 -9.97
CA PRO A 173 -6.71 3.05 -10.57
C PRO A 173 -8.19 2.79 -10.94
N PRO A 174 -8.49 2.23 -12.13
CA PRO A 174 -9.84 2.27 -12.69
C PRO A 174 -10.86 1.38 -11.97
N ALA A 175 -10.43 0.29 -11.34
CA ALA A 175 -11.29 -0.63 -10.59
C ALA A 175 -11.24 -0.42 -9.06
N LEU A 176 -10.66 0.69 -8.60
CA LEU A 176 -10.39 0.90 -7.18
C LEU A 176 -11.67 1.05 -6.36
N GLU A 177 -11.87 0.18 -5.38
CA GLU A 177 -12.99 0.23 -4.44
C GLU A 177 -12.60 0.88 -3.11
N HIS A 178 -11.35 0.70 -2.66
CA HIS A 178 -10.86 1.20 -1.37
C HIS A 178 -9.47 1.81 -1.48
N LEU A 179 -9.31 3.05 -1.00
CA LEU A 179 -8.03 3.73 -0.90
C LEU A 179 -7.71 4.07 0.55
N TYR A 180 -6.59 3.56 1.04
CA TYR A 180 -6.02 3.90 2.33
C TYR A 180 -4.73 4.66 2.10
N LEU A 181 -4.69 5.89 2.60
CA LEU A 181 -3.50 6.71 2.62
C LEU A 181 -3.15 6.96 4.08
N GLU A 182 -1.96 6.53 4.48
CA GLU A 182 -1.52 6.62 5.86
C GLU A 182 -0.25 7.46 5.99
N GLY A 183 -0.19 8.37 6.96
CA GLY A 183 1.01 9.14 7.29
C GLY A 183 1.37 10.25 6.30
N ALA A 184 0.60 10.42 5.22
CA ALA A 184 0.95 11.33 4.12
C ALA A 184 0.77 12.81 4.49
N PHE A 185 1.76 13.63 4.12
CA PHE A 185 1.62 15.09 4.10
C PHE A 185 1.00 15.57 2.79
N LEU A 186 -0.29 15.94 2.85
CA LEU A 186 -1.09 16.43 1.75
C LEU A 186 -0.85 17.93 1.54
N ALA A 187 0.21 18.28 0.81
CA ALA A 187 0.59 19.67 0.59
C ALA A 187 -0.35 20.42 -0.36
N GLY A 188 -0.65 21.68 -0.03
CA GLY A 188 -1.50 22.54 -0.84
C GLY A 188 -2.89 21.93 -1.06
N ALA A 189 -3.24 21.69 -2.33
CA ALA A 189 -4.53 21.13 -2.73
C ALA A 189 -4.46 19.61 -3.04
N ALA A 190 -3.43 18.89 -2.58
CA ALA A 190 -3.23 17.48 -2.93
C ALA A 190 -4.42 16.58 -2.57
N ALA A 191 -5.01 16.76 -1.38
CA ALA A 191 -6.21 16.03 -0.97
C ALA A 191 -7.37 16.24 -1.96
N THR A 192 -7.61 17.50 -2.34
CA THR A 192 -8.63 17.88 -3.34
C THR A 192 -8.34 17.26 -4.70
N GLY A 193 -7.08 17.31 -5.14
CA GLY A 193 -6.63 16.72 -6.39
C GLY A 193 -6.85 15.22 -6.46
N LEU A 194 -6.54 14.50 -5.38
CA LEU A 194 -6.80 13.07 -5.25
C LEU A 194 -8.28 12.75 -5.40
N VAL A 195 -9.14 13.39 -4.60
CA VAL A 195 -10.59 13.14 -4.66
C VAL A 195 -11.17 13.51 -6.02
N THR A 196 -10.69 14.60 -6.61
CA THR A 196 -11.11 15.03 -7.96
C THR A 196 -10.72 13.98 -9.00
N ALA A 197 -9.49 13.44 -8.95
CA ALA A 197 -9.06 12.39 -9.85
C ALA A 197 -9.92 11.13 -9.74
N LEU A 198 -10.23 10.70 -8.51
CA LEU A 198 -11.15 9.57 -8.27
C LEU A 198 -12.57 9.86 -8.79
N SER A 199 -13.03 11.10 -8.68
CA SER A 199 -14.36 11.50 -9.17
C SER A 199 -14.43 11.55 -10.71
N LEU A 200 -13.31 11.77 -11.38
CA LEU A 200 -13.22 11.79 -12.83
C LEU A 200 -12.96 10.39 -13.43
N ALA A 201 -12.60 9.41 -12.60
CA ALA A 201 -12.43 8.03 -13.04
C ALA A 201 -13.76 7.45 -13.55
N SER A 202 -13.68 6.72 -14.66
CA SER A 202 -14.82 6.04 -15.28
C SER A 202 -14.50 4.56 -15.49
N PRO A 203 -15.24 3.62 -14.88
CA PRO A 203 -16.35 3.85 -13.94
C PRO A 203 -15.87 4.35 -12.56
N GLN A 204 -16.70 5.15 -11.88
CA GLN A 204 -16.47 5.48 -10.46
C GLN A 204 -16.77 4.24 -9.59
N THR A 205 -15.73 3.65 -9.01
CA THR A 205 -15.80 2.39 -8.25
C THR A 205 -15.49 2.57 -6.76
N VAL A 206 -14.84 3.68 -6.38
CA VAL A 206 -14.38 3.93 -5.01
C VAL A 206 -15.56 4.04 -4.05
N ARG A 207 -15.59 3.17 -3.05
CA ARG A 207 -16.61 3.09 -1.98
C ARG A 207 -16.06 3.57 -0.64
N GLY A 208 -14.77 3.41 -0.40
CA GLY A 208 -14.11 3.82 0.84
C GLY A 208 -12.84 4.62 0.58
N LEU A 209 -12.75 5.80 1.21
CA LEU A 209 -11.54 6.62 1.26
C LEU A 209 -11.14 6.80 2.72
N TYR A 210 -9.89 6.46 3.04
CA TYR A 210 -9.36 6.46 4.40
C TYR A 210 -8.08 7.29 4.43
N LEU A 211 -8.14 8.42 5.12
CA LEU A 211 -7.00 9.30 5.37
C LEU A 211 -6.58 9.11 6.84
N LEU A 212 -5.53 8.34 7.06
CA LEU A 212 -5.12 7.88 8.40
C LEU A 212 -3.82 8.57 8.80
N ARG A 213 -3.78 9.27 9.93
CA ARG A 213 -2.57 9.97 10.40
C ARG A 213 -1.98 10.92 9.35
N CYS A 214 -2.82 11.46 8.46
CA CYS A 214 -2.40 12.37 7.41
C CYS A 214 -2.21 13.78 7.96
N SER A 215 -1.54 14.62 7.19
CA SER A 215 -1.41 16.04 7.52
C SER A 215 -1.72 16.94 6.33
N GLY A 216 -2.06 18.21 6.57
CA GLY A 216 -2.34 19.20 5.53
C GLY A 216 -3.83 19.49 5.29
N CYS A 217 -4.15 20.37 4.35
CA CYS A 217 -5.53 20.85 4.17
C CYS A 217 -6.40 19.82 3.44
N VAL A 218 -7.53 19.43 4.06
CA VAL A 218 -8.50 18.48 3.50
C VAL A 218 -9.85 19.12 3.15
N GLU A 219 -10.03 20.42 3.39
CA GLU A 219 -11.29 21.13 3.19
C GLU A 219 -11.84 20.96 1.76
N GLY A 220 -11.02 21.25 0.76
CA GLY A 220 -11.43 21.09 -0.63
C GLY A 220 -11.71 19.64 -1.03
N ALA A 221 -11.08 18.67 -0.35
CA ALA A 221 -11.36 17.25 -0.55
C ALA A 221 -12.76 16.88 -0.05
N LEU A 222 -13.17 17.39 1.12
CA LEU A 222 -14.53 17.20 1.65
C LEU A 222 -15.60 17.71 0.69
N VAL A 223 -15.37 18.88 0.07
CA VAL A 223 -16.28 19.43 -0.95
C VAL A 223 -16.23 18.59 -2.23
N ALA A 224 -15.05 18.18 -2.69
CA ALA A 224 -14.88 17.38 -3.91
C ALA A 224 -15.54 15.99 -3.80
N VAL A 225 -15.65 15.41 -2.60
CA VAL A 225 -16.33 14.12 -2.37
C VAL A 225 -17.79 14.16 -2.84
N THR A 226 -18.41 15.33 -2.90
CA THR A 226 -19.78 15.47 -3.43
C THR A 226 -19.92 14.96 -4.87
N HIS A 227 -18.83 14.93 -5.64
CA HIS A 227 -18.78 14.43 -7.01
C HIS A 227 -18.41 12.94 -7.14
N LEU A 228 -18.00 12.29 -6.06
CA LEU A 228 -17.60 10.87 -6.02
C LEU A 228 -18.80 9.98 -5.65
N ARG A 229 -19.69 9.73 -6.62
CA ARG A 229 -21.03 9.13 -6.45
C ARG A 229 -21.02 7.72 -5.86
N SER A 230 -19.96 6.95 -6.11
CA SER A 230 -19.81 5.60 -5.56
C SER A 230 -19.40 5.58 -4.09
N LEU A 231 -18.87 6.68 -3.55
CA LEU A 231 -18.36 6.72 -2.19
C LEU A 231 -19.48 6.50 -1.19
N ARG A 232 -19.19 5.69 -0.16
CA ARG A 232 -20.10 5.41 0.97
C ARG A 232 -19.45 5.70 2.31
N ARG A 233 -18.13 5.62 2.39
CA ARG A 233 -17.39 5.85 3.63
C ARG A 233 -16.18 6.75 3.37
N LEU A 234 -16.10 7.81 4.17
CA LEU A 234 -14.93 8.66 4.29
C LEU A 234 -14.46 8.58 5.74
N VAL A 235 -13.23 8.12 5.96
CA VAL A 235 -12.61 8.08 7.29
C VAL A 235 -11.46 9.06 7.30
N VAL A 236 -11.44 9.94 8.30
CA VAL A 236 -10.30 10.82 8.57
C VAL A 236 -9.90 10.61 10.02
N ALA A 237 -8.73 9.99 10.23
CA ALA A 237 -8.25 9.60 11.55
C ALA A 237 -6.92 10.27 11.88
N ASP A 238 -6.73 10.72 13.12
CA ASP A 238 -5.47 11.32 13.62
C ASP A 238 -4.92 12.45 12.71
N HIS A 239 -5.81 13.24 12.09
CA HIS A 239 -5.41 14.22 11.09
C HIS A 239 -4.74 15.45 11.72
N SER A 240 -3.66 15.93 11.09
CA SER A 240 -2.86 17.05 11.61
C SER A 240 -2.83 18.26 10.66
N LEU A 241 -2.83 19.46 11.21
CA LEU A 241 -2.65 20.70 10.47
C LEU A 241 -1.43 21.45 10.95
N LEU A 242 -0.76 22.10 10.00
CA LEU A 242 0.31 23.04 10.31
C LEU A 242 -0.37 24.31 10.79
N MET A 243 -0.27 24.55 12.09
CA MET A 243 -0.84 25.72 12.73
C MET A 243 0.30 26.63 13.17
N ARG A 244 0.16 27.91 12.84
CA ARG A 244 1.01 28.95 13.41
C ARG A 244 0.36 29.41 14.70
N GLU A 245 1.05 29.25 15.82
CA GLU A 245 0.57 29.78 17.08
C GLU A 245 0.58 31.31 17.04
N GLU A 246 -0.53 31.94 17.45
CA GLU A 246 -0.62 33.39 17.53
C GLU A 246 0.45 33.92 18.47
N GLY A 247 1.37 34.73 17.94
CA GLY A 247 2.47 35.34 18.70
C GLY A 247 3.79 34.56 18.69
N THR A 248 3.86 33.40 18.02
CA THR A 248 5.13 32.67 17.81
C THR A 248 5.56 32.68 16.34
N VAL A 249 6.84 32.39 16.10
CA VAL A 249 7.41 32.22 14.75
C VAL A 249 7.49 30.73 14.39
N GLU A 250 7.03 29.84 15.28
CA GLU A 250 7.15 28.40 15.10
C GLU A 250 5.84 27.82 14.56
N ASP A 251 5.94 27.12 13.44
CA ASP A 251 4.87 26.31 12.92
C ASP A 251 4.89 24.96 13.65
N SER A 252 3.73 24.54 14.19
CA SER A 252 3.59 23.25 14.86
C SER A 252 2.48 22.42 14.22
N TRP A 253 2.73 21.12 14.08
CA TRP A 253 1.73 20.17 13.63
C TRP A 253 0.82 19.80 14.80
N GLN A 254 -0.44 20.21 14.72
CA GLN A 254 -1.43 19.90 15.75
C GLN A 254 -2.48 18.94 15.20
N ARG A 255 -2.84 17.93 16.00
CA ARG A 255 -4.00 17.09 15.68
C ARG A 255 -5.27 17.93 15.78
N VAL A 256 -6.14 17.79 14.81
CA VAL A 256 -7.35 18.59 14.70
C VAL A 256 -8.58 17.72 14.49
N SER A 257 -9.72 18.18 14.97
CA SER A 257 -11.01 17.67 14.52
C SER A 257 -11.42 18.39 13.23
N VAL A 258 -11.40 17.67 12.12
CA VAL A 258 -11.90 18.06 10.80
C VAL A 258 -13.32 18.62 10.88
N VAL A 259 -14.18 18.05 11.73
CA VAL A 259 -15.56 18.53 11.90
C VAL A 259 -15.60 19.94 12.48
N HIS A 260 -14.73 20.23 13.46
CA HIS A 260 -14.66 21.54 14.09
C HIS A 260 -13.84 22.55 13.27
N THR A 261 -12.82 22.07 12.55
CA THR A 261 -11.94 22.93 11.74
C THR A 261 -12.59 23.35 10.42
N TYR A 262 -13.39 22.47 9.79
CA TYR A 262 -14.01 22.72 8.47
C TYR A 262 -15.53 22.56 8.49
N PRO A 263 -16.26 23.29 9.35
CA PRO A 263 -17.70 23.07 9.57
C PRO A 263 -18.52 23.26 8.29
N GLN A 264 -18.18 24.26 7.46
CA GLN A 264 -18.88 24.56 6.22
C GLN A 264 -18.69 23.46 5.16
N ALA A 265 -17.50 22.87 5.08
CA ALA A 265 -17.22 21.78 4.14
C ALA A 265 -17.93 20.48 4.58
N VAL A 266 -18.00 20.22 5.88
CA VAL A 266 -18.76 19.09 6.45
C VAL A 266 -20.27 19.27 6.23
N GLU A 267 -20.80 20.48 6.43
CA GLU A 267 -22.21 20.79 6.14
C GLU A 267 -22.53 20.65 4.64
N CYS A 268 -21.63 21.09 3.77
CA CYS A 268 -21.74 20.89 2.33
C CYS A 268 -21.78 19.39 1.96
N LEU A 269 -20.90 18.58 2.56
CA LEU A 269 -20.89 17.14 2.37
C LEU A 269 -22.19 16.50 2.86
N ALA A 270 -22.63 16.82 4.08
CA ALA A 270 -23.84 16.26 4.67
C ALA A 270 -25.11 16.62 3.89
N SER A 271 -25.21 17.85 3.38
CA SER A 271 -26.37 18.32 2.60
C SER A 271 -26.42 17.71 1.20
N ARG A 272 -25.29 17.56 0.52
CA ARG A 272 -25.24 17.04 -0.87
C ARG A 272 -25.11 15.53 -0.96
N ARG A 273 -24.54 14.89 0.07
CA ARG A 273 -24.25 13.46 0.13
C ARG A 273 -24.56 12.88 1.52
N PRO A 274 -25.83 12.90 1.96
CA PRO A 274 -26.23 12.32 3.24
C PRO A 274 -26.02 10.80 3.30
N ASP A 275 -25.79 10.14 2.16
CA ASP A 275 -25.46 8.73 2.04
C ASP A 275 -24.00 8.39 2.41
N VAL A 276 -23.11 9.39 2.50
CA VAL A 276 -21.70 9.20 2.86
C VAL A 276 -21.55 9.29 4.37
N VAL A 277 -21.03 8.23 4.97
CA VAL A 277 -20.65 8.23 6.38
C VAL A 277 -19.26 8.84 6.50
N LEU A 278 -19.19 10.04 7.06
CA LEU A 278 -17.94 10.63 7.56
C LEU A 278 -17.67 10.09 8.96
N MET A 279 -16.55 9.40 9.13
CA MET A 279 -16.06 8.95 10.43
C MET A 279 -14.78 9.71 10.77
N GLU A 280 -14.78 10.33 11.94
CA GLU A 280 -13.60 10.98 12.52
C GLU A 280 -13.11 10.18 13.73
N GLU A 281 -11.82 9.88 13.76
CA GLU A 281 -11.14 9.21 14.88
C GLU A 281 -9.98 10.12 15.33
N LEU A 282 -9.96 10.53 16.60
CA LEU A 282 -9.00 11.50 17.17
C LEU A 282 -7.86 10.84 17.95
#